data_AF-A0A964YJN4-F1
#
_entry.id   AF-A0A964YJN4-F1
#
_cell.length_a   1.000
_cell.length_b   1.000
_cell.length_c   1.000
_cell.angle_alpha   90.00
_cell.angle_beta   90.00
_cell.angle_gamma   90.00
#
_symmetry.space_group_name_H-M   'P 1'
#
loop_
_entity.id
_entity.type
_entity.pdbx_description
1 polymer ?
#
loop_
_entity_poly.entity_id
_entity_poly.type
_entity_poly.pdbx_seq_one_letter_code
_entity_poly.pdbx_strand_id
1 'polypeptide(L)'
;MELSQDVGHTPIVFIRFNPDDYEENGTKISSCWGLDKNGICVIKKSKKCEWTQRLNTLKDQICYWTNTTNTTNKTIETIHLFYDVN
;
A
#
# COMPACT_ATOMS: atom_id res chain seq x y z
N MET A 1 -9.35 12.26 -20.72
CA MET A 1 -8.29 11.28 -20.47
C MET A 1 -8.90 9.91 -20.69
N GLU A 2 -8.41 9.13 -21.66
CA GLU A 2 -9.04 7.91 -22.20
C GLU A 2 -9.47 6.91 -21.11
N LEU A 3 -8.61 6.65 -20.10
CA LEU A 3 -8.91 5.75 -18.98
C LEU A 3 -10.20 6.09 -18.21
N SER A 4 -10.58 7.37 -18.11
CA SER A 4 -11.83 7.77 -17.44
C SER A 4 -13.06 7.43 -18.27
N GLN A 5 -12.95 7.40 -19.60
CA GLN A 5 -14.03 7.00 -20.50
C GLN A 5 -14.17 5.47 -20.46
N ASP A 6 -13.05 4.74 -20.41
CA ASP A 6 -13.04 3.27 -20.31
C ASP A 6 -13.73 2.73 -19.06
N VAL A 7 -13.69 3.47 -17.95
CA VAL A 7 -14.37 3.11 -16.69
C VAL A 7 -15.75 3.76 -16.51
N GLY A 8 -16.29 4.41 -17.56
CA GLY A 8 -17.60 5.05 -17.51
C GLY A 8 -17.72 6.18 -16.50
N HIS A 9 -16.64 6.95 -16.28
CA HIS A 9 -16.54 8.00 -15.26
C HIS A 9 -16.77 7.54 -13.81
N THR A 10 -16.66 6.24 -13.55
CA THR A 10 -16.76 5.70 -12.19
C THR A 10 -15.59 6.22 -11.34
N PRO A 11 -15.83 6.71 -10.11
CA PRO A 11 -14.76 7.04 -9.17
C PRO A 11 -13.81 5.85 -8.95
N ILE A 12 -12.51 6.06 -9.15
CA ILE A 12 -11.47 5.03 -8.97
C ILE A 12 -10.69 5.30 -7.69
N VAL A 13 -10.46 4.25 -6.89
CA VAL A 13 -9.58 4.30 -5.72
C VAL A 13 -8.31 3.49 -6.00
N PHE A 14 -7.15 4.15 -6.01
CA PHE A 14 -5.84 3.50 -6.08
C PHE A 14 -5.24 3.34 -4.69
N ILE A 15 -5.11 2.10 -4.23
CA ILE A 15 -4.34 1.79 -3.02
C ILE A 15 -2.93 1.38 -3.45
N ARG A 16 -1.96 2.27 -3.25
CA ARG A 16 -0.54 2.04 -3.55
C ARG A 16 0.12 1.50 -2.29
N PHE A 17 0.65 0.29 -2.38
CA PHE A 17 1.28 -0.40 -1.26
C PHE A 17 2.77 -0.57 -1.50
N ASN A 18 3.60 0.00 -0.64
CA ASN A 18 5.05 -0.18 -0.70
C ASN A 18 5.49 -1.31 0.26
N PRO A 19 5.99 -2.44 -0.27
CA PRO A 19 6.51 -3.52 0.56
C PRO A 19 7.96 -3.29 1.03
N ASP A 20 8.64 -2.28 0.49
CA ASP A 20 10.07 -2.06 0.66
C ASP A 20 10.39 -1.04 1.77
N ASP A 21 11.60 -0.49 1.77
CA ASP A 21 11.95 0.61 2.66
C ASP A 21 11.23 1.91 2.28
N TYR A 22 11.07 2.77 3.29
CA TYR A 22 10.52 4.11 3.15
C TYR A 22 11.02 5.01 4.29
N GLU A 23 10.79 6.31 4.17
CA GLU A 23 11.10 7.32 5.19
C GLU A 23 9.83 7.88 5.81
N GLU A 24 9.79 7.92 7.14
CA GLU A 24 8.69 8.53 7.88
C GLU A 24 9.26 9.42 8.96
N ASN A 25 8.92 10.71 8.93
CA ASN A 25 9.37 11.71 9.90
C ASN A 25 10.90 11.75 10.07
N GLY A 26 11.65 11.67 8.96
CA GLY A 26 13.12 11.65 8.97
C GLY A 26 13.73 10.34 9.47
N THR A 27 12.92 9.31 9.75
CA THR A 27 13.39 7.98 10.15
C THR A 27 13.26 7.00 9.01
N LYS A 28 14.38 6.38 8.63
CA LYS A 28 14.38 5.32 7.62
C LYS A 28 13.83 4.01 8.20
N ILE A 29 12.73 3.55 7.62
CA ILE A 29 12.10 2.27 7.94
C ILE A 29 12.56 1.26 6.89
N SER A 30 13.45 0.36 7.30
CA SER A 30 14.01 -0.63 6.37
C SER A 30 12.99 -1.65 5.88
N SER A 31 13.21 -2.13 4.64
CA SER A 31 12.41 -3.13 3.94
C SER A 31 12.00 -4.32 4.81
N CYS A 32 10.83 -4.90 4.55
CA CYS A 32 10.47 -6.20 5.12
C CYS A 32 11.23 -7.36 4.44
N TRP A 33 11.70 -7.15 3.22
CA TRP A 33 12.35 -8.16 2.40
C TRP A 33 13.87 -8.14 2.55
N GLY A 34 14.50 -9.25 2.19
CA GLY A 34 15.94 -9.43 2.17
C GLY A 34 16.32 -10.80 1.63
N LEU A 35 17.61 -11.01 1.35
CA LEU A 35 18.10 -12.30 0.89
C LEU A 35 18.38 -13.22 2.08
N ASP A 36 18.03 -14.50 1.94
CA ASP A 36 18.49 -15.54 2.86
C ASP A 36 19.93 -16.00 2.52
N LYS A 37 20.42 -17.02 3.23
CA LYS A 37 21.78 -17.56 3.01
C LYS A 37 21.98 -18.18 1.62
N ASN A 38 20.90 -18.50 0.91
CA ASN A 38 20.91 -19.08 -0.42
C ASN A 38 20.68 -18.01 -1.51
N GLY A 39 20.56 -16.73 -1.14
CA GLY A 39 20.26 -15.64 -2.07
C GLY A 39 18.78 -15.58 -2.48
N ILE A 40 17.87 -16.21 -1.73
CA ILE A 40 16.43 -16.17 -2.01
C ILE A 40 15.82 -14.96 -1.31
N CYS A 41 15.04 -14.16 -2.03
CA CYS A 41 14.30 -13.03 -1.46
C CYS A 41 13.17 -13.55 -0.57
N VAL A 42 13.26 -13.26 0.73
CA VAL A 42 12.32 -13.69 1.77
C VAL A 42 12.00 -12.54 2.70
N ILE A 43 10.89 -12.64 3.42
CA ILE A 43 10.60 -11.74 4.54
C ILE A 43 11.61 -12.01 5.65
N LYS A 44 12.34 -10.97 6.07
CA LYS A 44 13.31 -11.05 7.16
C LYS A 44 12.62 -11.51 8.43
N LYS A 45 13.22 -12.47 9.15
CA LYS A 45 12.62 -13.03 10.39
C LYS A 45 12.28 -11.95 11.41
N SER A 46 13.12 -10.92 11.54
CA SER A 46 12.92 -9.76 12.41
C SER A 46 11.79 -8.81 11.97
N LYS A 47 11.32 -8.92 10.73
CA LYS A 47 10.31 -8.05 10.13
C LYS A 47 8.95 -8.74 9.95
N LYS A 48 8.78 -9.97 10.41
CA LYS A 48 7.50 -10.71 10.26
C LYS A 48 6.31 -9.96 10.87
N CYS A 49 6.46 -9.41 12.07
CA CYS A 49 5.38 -8.66 12.72
C CYS A 49 5.04 -7.39 11.95
N GLU A 50 6.04 -6.62 11.52
CA GLU A 50 5.84 -5.42 10.70
C GLU A 50 5.18 -5.76 9.37
N TRP A 51 5.61 -6.83 8.70
CA TRP A 51 4.98 -7.28 7.46
C TRP A 51 3.51 -7.65 7.65
N THR A 52 3.18 -8.39 8.72
CA THR A 52 1.79 -8.69 9.06
C THR A 52 0.99 -7.42 9.31
N GLN A 53 1.56 -6.42 10.00
CA GLN A 53 0.92 -5.12 10.20
C GLN A 53 0.65 -4.43 8.86
N ARG A 54 1.63 -4.40 7.93
CA ARG A 54 1.45 -3.80 6.60
C ARG A 54 0.31 -4.47 5.83
N LEU A 55 0.25 -5.80 5.83
CA LEU A 55 -0.83 -6.56 5.19
C LEU A 55 -2.20 -6.30 5.83
N ASN A 56 -2.25 -6.20 7.16
CA ASN A 56 -3.49 -5.85 7.86
C ASN A 56 -3.97 -4.45 7.47
N THR A 57 -3.08 -3.45 7.42
CA THR A 57 -3.43 -2.10 6.97
C THR A 57 -3.96 -2.10 5.53
N LEU A 58 -3.33 -2.86 4.63
CA LEU A 58 -3.83 -3.04 3.26
C LEU A 58 -5.23 -3.66 3.24
N LYS A 59 -5.45 -4.74 4.02
CA LYS A 59 -6.76 -5.38 4.17
C LYS A 59 -7.81 -4.39 4.64
N ASP A 60 -7.48 -3.60 5.66
CA ASP A 60 -8.41 -2.64 6.26
C ASP A 60 -8.78 -1.53 5.26
N GLN A 61 -7.83 -1.04 4.45
CA GLN A 61 -8.13 -0.11 3.36
C GLN A 61 -9.05 -0.72 2.30
N ILE A 62 -8.78 -1.97 1.87
CA ILE A 62 -9.65 -2.66 0.92
C ILE A 62 -11.07 -2.82 1.50
N CYS A 63 -11.19 -3.26 2.75
CA CYS A 63 -12.49 -3.39 3.44
C CYS A 63 -13.21 -2.04 3.57
N TYR A 64 -12.48 -0.96 3.86
CA TYR A 64 -13.05 0.38 3.96
C TYR A 64 -13.63 0.85 2.63
N TRP A 65 -12.86 0.75 1.53
CA TRP A 65 -13.25 1.26 0.21
C TRP A 65 -14.21 0.35 -0.56
N THR A 66 -14.34 -0.91 -0.16
CA THR A 66 -15.36 -1.83 -0.71
C THR A 66 -16.73 -1.67 -0.04
N ASN A 67 -16.80 -0.96 1.09
CA ASN A 67 -18.07 -0.61 1.72
C ASN A 67 -18.77 0.50 0.94
N THR A 68 -20.01 0.25 0.53
CA THR A 68 -20.84 1.19 -0.25
C THR A 68 -21.15 2.50 0.48
N THR A 69 -20.94 2.58 1.80
CA THR A 69 -21.08 3.84 2.55
C THR A 69 -19.88 4.77 2.41
N ASN A 70 -18.72 4.24 2.00
CA ASN A 70 -17.46 4.98 1.90
C ASN A 70 -17.13 5.24 0.43
N THR A 71 -17.93 6.08 -0.22
CA THR A 71 -17.71 6.50 -1.61
C THR A 71 -16.93 7.80 -1.67
N THR A 72 -16.15 7.97 -2.73
CA THR A 72 -15.49 9.25 -3.05
C THR A 72 -16.18 9.91 -4.23
N ASN A 73 -16.30 11.24 -4.17
CA ASN A 73 -16.75 12.05 -5.31
C ASN A 73 -15.58 12.44 -6.23
N LYS A 74 -14.34 12.12 -5.86
CA LYS A 74 -13.18 12.34 -6.71
C LYS A 74 -13.18 11.31 -7.83
N THR A 75 -12.86 11.74 -9.05
CA THR A 75 -12.65 10.82 -10.17
C THR A 75 -11.54 9.82 -9.86
N ILE A 76 -10.49 10.27 -9.17
CA ILE A 76 -9.37 9.44 -8.74
C ILE A 76 -9.03 9.80 -7.29
N GLU A 77 -9.14 8.81 -6.40
CA GLU A 77 -8.62 8.84 -5.04
C GLU A 77 -7.35 7.98 -4.98
N THR A 78 -6.30 8.44 -4.32
CA THR A 78 -5.04 7.68 -4.20
C THR A 78 -4.61 7.62 -2.75
N ILE A 79 -4.53 6.42 -2.20
CA ILE A 79 -4.01 6.14 -0.86
C ILE A 79 -2.61 5.57 -1.02
N HIS A 80 -1.64 6.19 -0.33
CA HIS A 80 -0.27 5.69 -0.26
C HIS A 80 -0.07 4.99 1.09
N LEU A 81 0.31 3.73 1.07
CA LEU A 81 0.63 2.94 2.25
C LEU A 81 2.14 2.67 2.27
N PHE A 82 2.81 3.12 3.33
CA PHE A 82 4.23 2.91 3.59
C PHE A 82 5.17 3.58 2.57
N TYR A 83 4.83 4.79 2.13
CA TYR A 83 5.66 5.62 1.26
C TYR A 83 6.39 6.72 2.04
N ASP A 84 7.39 7.32 1.41
CA ASP A 84 8.09 8.47 1.97
C ASP A 84 7.13 9.61 2.28
N VAL A 85 7.16 10.10 3.52
CA VAL A 85 6.40 11.27 3.97
C VAL A 85 7.39 12.42 4.19
N ASN A 86 7.44 13.32 3.22
CA ASN A 86 8.21 14.58 3.29
C ASN A 86 7.47 15.66 4.10
#